data_AF-A0A2I0JU38-F1
#
_entry.id   AF-A0A2I0JU38-F1
#
_cell.length_a   1.000
_cell.length_b   1.000
_cell.length_c   1.000
_cell.angle_alpha   90.00
_cell.angle_beta   90.00
_cell.angle_gamma   90.00
#
_symmetry.space_group_name_H-M   'P 1'
#
loop_
_entity.id
_entity.type
_entity.pdbx_description
1 polymer ?
#
loop_
_entity_poly.entity_id
_entity_poly.type
_entity_poly.pdbx_seq_one_letter_code
_entity_poly.pdbx_strand_id
1 'polypeptide(L)'
;MIPSSPKKMSERSAKARKYRPTSPSTFILPTMARKSSFLKQALAALLLLFALYAFFSAFLTPGDPSPSSSTGDPLSVSRESSFPDVQPPKFPPPVRTYMYDLPRKFTYGVIEHHYLARGGHAPPSDADLKYPGHQHMGEWYLFSDLSRPEADRSGSPVVRVSDPEEADLFYVPFFSSLSLIVNQGRPAGTAPTYVDEEIQEELVTWLEGQEYWRRNSGRDHVIIAQDPNALYRVIDRIRNAVLLVSDFGRLRPEQASLVKDIILPYSHRINTYNGDVGVEKRKTLLFFMGNRFRKE
;
A
#
# COMPACT_ATOMS: atom_id res chain seq x y z
N MET A 1 -65.92 -36.10 -20.95
CA MET A 1 -66.32 -37.25 -20.12
C MET A 1 -65.24 -38.32 -20.25
N ILE A 2 -64.31 -38.39 -19.29
CA ILE A 2 -63.33 -39.47 -19.10
C ILE A 2 -63.13 -39.60 -17.58
N PRO A 3 -63.20 -40.81 -16.99
CA PRO A 3 -63.33 -41.01 -15.54
C PRO A 3 -62.00 -41.30 -14.81
N SER A 4 -62.10 -41.24 -13.48
CA SER A 4 -61.11 -41.43 -12.42
C SER A 4 -60.67 -42.88 -12.20
N SER A 5 -59.46 -43.07 -11.64
CA SER A 5 -59.03 -44.28 -10.91
C SER A 5 -57.80 -44.04 -10.02
N PRO A 6 -57.54 -44.87 -8.98
CA PRO A 6 -57.05 -44.43 -7.67
C PRO A 6 -55.64 -44.92 -7.25
N LYS A 7 -55.15 -44.34 -6.15
CA LYS A 7 -53.90 -44.65 -5.41
C LYS A 7 -54.04 -45.90 -4.52
N LYS A 8 -53.02 -46.76 -4.46
CA LYS A 8 -52.85 -47.88 -3.52
C LYS A 8 -51.79 -47.57 -2.45
N MET A 9 -52.05 -48.03 -1.23
CA MET A 9 -51.22 -47.97 -0.03
C MET A 9 -50.96 -49.42 0.43
N SER A 10 -49.77 -49.76 0.93
CA SER A 10 -49.49 -51.09 1.50
C SER A 10 -48.58 -51.03 2.73
N GLU A 11 -49.05 -51.66 3.82
CA GLU A 11 -48.41 -51.90 5.11
C GLU A 11 -47.46 -53.11 5.11
N ARG A 12 -46.47 -53.12 6.03
CA ARG A 12 -45.86 -54.31 6.68
C ARG A 12 -45.40 -53.90 8.09
N SER A 13 -45.96 -54.40 9.20
CA SER A 13 -45.97 -55.75 9.83
C SER A 13 -44.81 -55.98 10.81
N ALA A 14 -45.18 -56.30 12.06
CA ALA A 14 -44.31 -56.60 13.20
C ALA A 14 -44.41 -58.09 13.58
N LYS A 15 -43.33 -58.69 14.14
CA LYS A 15 -43.44 -59.88 15.01
C LYS A 15 -42.21 -60.10 15.90
N ALA A 16 -42.43 -60.89 16.96
CA ALA A 16 -41.84 -60.77 18.28
C ALA A 16 -40.74 -61.81 18.65
N ARG A 17 -40.24 -61.60 19.87
CA ARG A 17 -39.06 -62.05 20.63
C ARG A 17 -39.05 -63.54 21.09
N LYS A 18 -37.86 -64.12 21.29
CA LYS A 18 -37.58 -65.27 22.18
C LYS A 18 -36.27 -65.04 22.96
N TYR A 19 -36.17 -65.59 24.18
CA TYR A 19 -35.13 -65.31 25.19
C TYR A 19 -34.59 -66.59 25.86
N ARG A 20 -33.26 -66.65 26.11
CA ARG A 20 -32.50 -67.23 27.27
C ARG A 20 -31.07 -67.69 26.83
N PRO A 21 -30.08 -67.88 27.75
CA PRO A 21 -29.70 -67.16 28.97
C PRO A 21 -28.17 -66.83 29.05
N THR A 22 -27.77 -66.31 30.22
CA THR A 22 -26.57 -65.54 30.69
C THR A 22 -25.20 -66.23 30.88
N SER A 23 -24.10 -65.46 30.72
CA SER A 23 -22.98 -65.15 31.69
C SER A 23 -21.60 -64.90 31.00
N PRO A 24 -20.57 -64.26 31.63
CA PRO A 24 -20.54 -63.03 32.42
C PRO A 24 -19.59 -61.94 31.83
N SER A 25 -19.73 -60.72 32.33
CA SER A 25 -19.02 -59.49 31.92
C SER A 25 -17.56 -59.43 32.39
N THR A 26 -16.64 -59.02 31.50
CA THR A 26 -15.28 -58.57 31.86
C THR A 26 -15.27 -57.04 31.88
N PHE A 27 -15.15 -56.43 33.05
CA PHE A 27 -14.91 -54.98 33.18
C PHE A 27 -13.40 -54.71 33.05
N ILE A 28 -13.01 -53.99 31.99
CA ILE A 28 -11.68 -53.38 31.88
C ILE A 28 -11.80 -51.93 32.38
N LEU A 29 -11.12 -51.62 33.48
CA LEU A 29 -10.89 -50.25 33.94
C LEU A 29 -9.90 -49.53 33.00
N PRO A 30 -10.18 -48.32 32.50
CA PRO A 30 -9.18 -47.54 31.79
C PRO A 30 -8.17 -46.97 32.79
N THR A 31 -6.90 -47.25 32.53
CA THR A 31 -5.74 -46.70 33.25
C THR A 31 -5.62 -45.20 33.03
N MET A 32 -5.42 -44.43 34.10
CA MET A 32 -5.24 -42.98 34.04
C MET A 32 -3.95 -42.59 33.32
N ALA A 33 -4.09 -41.96 32.15
CA ALA A 33 -2.98 -41.38 31.41
C ALA A 33 -2.48 -40.07 32.07
N ARG A 34 -1.24 -40.14 32.57
CA ARG A 34 -0.23 -39.09 32.80
C ARG A 34 -0.64 -37.64 32.43
N LYS A 35 -1.28 -36.92 33.37
CA LYS A 35 -1.57 -35.47 33.26
C LYS A 35 -0.34 -34.56 33.47
N SER A 36 0.83 -35.10 33.81
CA SER A 36 2.01 -34.30 34.21
C SER A 36 2.78 -33.66 33.05
N SER A 37 2.59 -34.11 31.81
CA SER A 37 3.27 -33.54 30.64
C SER A 37 2.67 -32.20 30.21
N PHE A 38 1.34 -32.10 30.21
CA PHE A 38 0.63 -30.89 29.81
C PHE A 38 0.89 -29.72 30.76
N LEU A 39 1.02 -30.00 32.07
CA LEU A 39 1.30 -28.96 33.06
C LEU A 39 2.71 -28.36 32.87
N LYS A 40 3.70 -29.18 32.53
CA LYS A 40 5.07 -28.73 32.25
C LYS A 40 5.14 -27.91 30.95
N GLN A 41 4.41 -28.33 29.92
CA GLN A 41 4.32 -27.60 28.66
C GLN A 41 3.59 -26.25 28.82
N ALA A 42 2.51 -26.22 29.61
CA ALA A 42 1.80 -24.99 29.94
C ALA A 42 2.67 -24.02 30.75
N LEU A 43 3.43 -24.52 31.72
CA LEU A 43 4.35 -23.70 32.51
C LEU A 43 5.48 -23.14 31.65
N ALA A 44 6.06 -23.93 30.75
CA ALA A 44 7.10 -23.48 29.83
C ALA A 44 6.59 -22.39 28.87
N ALA A 45 5.37 -22.55 28.34
CA ALA A 45 4.73 -21.54 27.49
C ALA A 45 4.46 -20.23 28.26
N LEU A 46 4.04 -20.33 29.52
CA LEU A 46 3.79 -19.16 30.37
C LEU A 46 5.09 -18.39 30.68
N LEU A 47 6.17 -19.12 30.98
CA LEU A 47 7.49 -18.52 31.21
C LEU A 47 8.05 -17.86 29.94
N LEU A 48 7.83 -18.46 28.77
CA LEU A 48 8.22 -17.87 27.49
C LEU A 48 7.44 -16.58 27.21
N LEU A 49 6.13 -16.58 27.44
CA LEU A 49 5.30 -15.37 27.31
C LEU A 49 5.73 -14.27 28.28
N PHE A 50 6.09 -14.63 29.52
CA PHE A 50 6.58 -13.67 30.50
C PHE A 50 7.96 -13.10 30.12
N ALA A 51 8.86 -13.93 29.59
CA ALA A 51 10.16 -13.48 29.10
C ALA A 51 10.04 -12.55 27.89
N LEU A 52 9.14 -12.87 26.95
CA LEU A 52 8.81 -11.99 25.83
C LEU A 52 8.20 -10.68 26.33
N TYR A 53 7.23 -10.73 27.24
CA TYR A 53 6.65 -9.52 27.83
C TYR A 53 7.72 -8.64 28.50
N ALA A 54 8.59 -9.22 29.32
CA ALA A 54 9.69 -8.51 29.96
C ALA A 54 10.64 -7.87 28.93
N PHE A 55 11.03 -8.61 27.89
CA PHE A 55 11.89 -8.11 26.81
C PHE A 55 11.24 -6.93 26.07
N PHE A 56 9.99 -7.07 25.63
CA PHE A 56 9.28 -5.99 24.94
C PHE A 56 9.04 -4.79 25.87
N SER A 57 8.76 -5.01 27.15
CA SER A 57 8.60 -3.93 28.13
C SER A 57 9.91 -3.19 28.45
N ALA A 58 11.06 -3.85 28.35
CA ALA A 58 12.36 -3.24 28.67
C ALA A 58 13.02 -2.54 27.46
N PHE A 59 12.73 -3.00 26.24
CA PHE A 59 13.40 -2.51 25.03
C PHE A 59 12.50 -1.66 24.12
N LEU A 60 11.18 -1.67 24.30
CA LEU A 60 10.24 -0.92 23.45
C LEU A 60 9.38 0.09 24.21
N THR A 61 9.57 0.25 25.53
CA THR A 61 9.03 1.42 26.24
C THR A 61 10.11 2.50 26.31
N PRO A 62 9.86 3.72 25.81
CA PRO A 62 10.68 4.87 26.13
C PRO A 62 10.62 5.07 27.65
N GLY A 63 11.77 5.03 28.33
CA GLY A 63 11.83 5.36 29.74
C GLY A 63 11.37 6.79 29.98
N ASP A 64 10.26 6.97 30.68
CA ASP A 64 9.86 8.26 31.23
C ASP A 64 10.94 8.74 32.21
N PRO A 65 11.54 9.92 32.02
CA PRO A 65 12.37 10.52 33.05
C PRO A 65 11.46 11.06 34.17
N SER A 66 11.53 10.42 35.34
CA SER A 66 10.91 10.90 36.58
C SER A 66 11.32 12.34 36.94
N PRO A 67 10.44 13.10 37.60
CA PRO A 67 10.55 14.56 37.73
C PRO A 67 11.55 14.95 38.81
N SER A 68 12.51 15.82 38.47
CA SER A 68 13.28 16.55 39.47
C SER A 68 12.46 17.74 39.96
N SER A 69 12.10 17.68 41.24
CA SER A 69 11.52 18.76 42.00
C SER A 69 12.50 19.93 42.12
N SER A 70 12.12 21.11 41.61
CA SER A 70 12.62 22.38 42.15
C SER A 70 11.48 23.39 42.19
N THR A 71 11.09 23.72 43.41
CA THR A 71 10.26 24.86 43.81
C THR A 71 11.00 26.17 43.53
N GLY A 72 10.35 27.09 42.82
CA GLY A 72 10.80 28.47 42.64
C GLY A 72 9.70 29.30 41.95
N ASP A 73 9.31 30.39 42.61
CA ASP A 73 8.17 31.29 42.40
C ASP A 73 7.97 31.89 40.98
N PRO A 74 6.76 32.43 40.69
CA PRO A 74 6.38 32.99 39.40
C PRO A 74 6.84 34.45 39.23
N LEU A 75 6.80 34.90 37.96
CA LEU A 75 6.98 36.27 37.46
C LEU A 75 8.43 36.76 37.23
N SER A 76 8.88 36.68 35.98
CA SER A 76 9.18 37.88 35.18
C SER A 76 9.44 37.51 33.72
N VAL A 77 8.68 38.16 32.84
CA VAL A 77 8.77 38.06 31.38
C VAL A 77 9.90 38.96 30.92
N SER A 78 10.98 38.35 30.45
CA SER A 78 11.91 38.94 29.48
C SER A 78 12.91 37.86 29.07
N ARG A 79 12.62 37.16 27.97
CA ARG A 79 13.55 36.22 27.35
C ARG A 79 13.75 36.62 25.90
N GLU A 80 14.82 37.38 25.65
CA GLU A 80 15.52 37.31 24.38
C GLU A 80 15.90 35.85 24.17
N SER A 81 15.20 35.20 23.24
CA SER A 81 15.53 33.85 22.81
C SER A 81 16.75 33.92 21.90
N SER A 82 17.94 33.91 22.49
CA SER A 82 19.13 33.38 21.83
C SER A 82 18.87 31.89 21.60
N PHE A 83 18.33 31.58 20.41
CA PHE A 83 18.28 30.21 19.92
C PHE A 83 19.73 29.73 19.85
N PRO A 84 20.10 28.60 20.51
CA PRO A 84 21.37 27.97 20.21
C PRO A 84 21.41 27.73 18.70
N ASP A 85 22.56 27.96 18.08
CA ASP A 85 22.82 27.65 16.68
C ASP A 85 22.48 26.17 16.44
N VAL A 86 21.22 25.91 16.10
CA VAL A 86 20.75 24.59 15.70
C VAL A 86 21.40 24.41 14.35
N GLN A 87 22.55 23.74 14.37
CA GLN A 87 23.13 23.15 13.17
C GLN A 87 21.98 22.60 12.34
N PRO A 88 21.84 23.02 11.07
CA PRO A 88 20.76 22.55 10.23
C PRO A 88 20.75 21.02 10.35
N PRO A 89 19.57 20.39 10.53
CA PRO A 89 19.51 18.95 10.67
C PRO A 89 20.32 18.36 9.52
N LYS A 90 21.34 17.56 9.85
CA LYS A 90 22.11 16.85 8.83
C LYS A 90 21.09 16.06 8.05
N PHE A 91 20.79 16.52 6.83
CA PHE A 91 19.85 15.83 5.98
C PHE A 91 20.37 14.40 5.84
N PRO A 92 19.50 13.39 5.99
CA PRO A 92 19.90 12.03 5.69
C PRO A 92 20.50 12.00 4.27
N PRO A 93 21.44 11.08 4.00
CA PRO A 93 21.99 10.94 2.67
C PRO A 93 20.85 10.77 1.66
N PRO A 94 20.95 11.36 0.45
CA PRO A 94 19.91 11.23 -0.57
C PRO A 94 19.63 9.76 -0.89
N VAL A 95 18.36 9.43 -1.14
CA VAL A 95 17.95 8.08 -1.53
C VAL A 95 18.35 7.84 -2.99
N ARG A 96 19.14 6.81 -3.26
CA ARG A 96 19.53 6.45 -4.63
C ARG A 96 18.41 5.65 -5.27
N THR A 97 17.88 6.17 -6.37
CA THR A 97 16.75 5.55 -7.07
C THR A 97 17.14 5.20 -8.49
N TYR A 98 16.97 3.94 -8.85
CA TYR A 98 17.03 3.54 -10.25
C TYR A 98 15.63 3.66 -10.86
N MET A 99 15.50 4.44 -11.93
CA MET A 99 14.26 4.52 -12.70
C MET A 99 14.36 3.56 -13.88
N TYR A 100 13.43 2.60 -13.96
CA TYR A 100 13.40 1.68 -15.10
C TYR A 100 13.20 2.42 -16.42
N ASP A 101 13.94 1.98 -17.43
CA ASP A 101 13.72 2.38 -18.82
C ASP A 101 12.56 1.54 -19.41
N LEU A 102 11.34 1.97 -19.12
CA LEU A 102 10.12 1.30 -19.59
C LEU A 102 9.75 1.77 -21.01
N PRO A 103 9.18 0.89 -21.85
CA PRO A 103 8.62 1.27 -23.13
C PRO A 103 7.65 2.46 -23.05
N ARG A 104 7.69 3.37 -24.04
CA ARG A 104 6.86 4.60 -24.07
C ARG A 104 5.37 4.36 -23.84
N LYS A 105 4.83 3.18 -24.14
CA LYS A 105 3.41 2.81 -23.89
C LYS A 105 2.99 2.91 -22.42
N PHE A 106 3.94 2.95 -21.47
CA PHE A 106 3.67 3.13 -20.05
C PHE A 106 3.74 4.60 -19.58
N THR A 107 4.28 5.52 -20.39
CA THR A 107 4.44 6.94 -20.04
C THR A 107 3.85 7.84 -21.12
N TYR A 108 4.69 8.44 -21.96
CA TYR A 108 4.32 9.38 -23.01
C TYR A 108 3.26 8.81 -23.99
N GLY A 109 3.32 7.51 -24.28
CA GLY A 109 2.33 6.83 -25.10
C GLY A 109 0.92 6.83 -24.50
N VAL A 110 0.80 6.81 -23.16
CA VAL A 110 -0.49 6.94 -22.47
C VAL A 110 -1.09 8.33 -22.71
N ILE A 111 -0.25 9.38 -22.67
CA ILE A 111 -0.65 10.76 -22.99
C ILE A 111 -1.11 10.84 -24.45
N GLU A 112 -0.35 10.28 -25.38
CA GLU A 112 -0.69 10.25 -26.79
C GLU A 112 -2.04 9.57 -27.04
N HIS A 113 -2.25 8.37 -26.49
CA HIS A 113 -3.53 7.66 -26.60
C HIS A 113 -4.69 8.45 -25.98
N HIS A 114 -4.46 9.18 -24.89
CA HIS A 114 -5.46 10.05 -24.28
C HIS A 114 -5.87 11.21 -25.21
N TYR A 115 -4.92 11.83 -25.93
CA TYR A 115 -5.22 12.85 -26.96
C TYR A 115 -6.02 12.26 -28.13
N LEU A 116 -5.56 11.13 -28.67
CA LEU A 116 -6.19 10.45 -29.80
C LEU A 116 -7.63 10.02 -29.50
N ALA A 117 -7.88 9.52 -28.28
CA ALA A 117 -9.22 9.14 -27.82
C ALA A 117 -10.23 10.30 -27.88
N ARG A 118 -9.77 11.56 -27.83
CA ARG A 118 -10.60 12.77 -27.88
C ARG A 118 -10.58 13.46 -29.26
N GLY A 119 -10.05 12.79 -30.29
CA GLY A 119 -9.91 13.36 -31.64
C GLY A 119 -8.83 14.43 -31.77
N GLY A 120 -7.97 14.57 -30.76
CA GLY A 120 -6.81 15.46 -30.80
C GLY A 120 -5.60 14.80 -31.49
N HIS A 121 -4.56 15.59 -31.70
CA HIS A 121 -3.26 15.10 -32.16
C HIS A 121 -2.22 15.38 -31.08
N ALA A 122 -1.43 14.37 -30.73
CA ALA A 122 -0.32 14.55 -29.82
C ALA A 122 0.81 15.35 -30.53
N PRO A 123 1.50 16.26 -29.81
CA PRO A 123 2.76 16.82 -30.27
C PRO A 123 3.75 15.74 -30.76
N PRO A 124 4.58 16.04 -31.78
CA PRO A 124 5.51 15.06 -32.33
C PRO A 124 6.69 14.74 -31.39
N SER A 125 6.96 15.60 -30.41
CA SER A 125 8.07 15.49 -29.47
C SER A 125 7.55 15.23 -28.05
N ASP A 126 8.18 14.30 -27.33
CA ASP A 126 7.87 14.01 -25.93
C ASP A 126 8.09 15.23 -25.02
N ALA A 127 9.00 16.13 -25.39
CA ALA A 127 9.27 17.36 -24.64
C ALA A 127 8.10 18.36 -24.69
N ASP A 128 7.23 18.26 -25.70
CA ASP A 128 6.09 19.14 -25.90
C ASP A 128 4.79 18.56 -25.33
N LEU A 129 4.82 17.29 -24.89
CA LEU A 129 3.67 16.63 -24.29
C LEU A 129 3.31 17.27 -22.94
N LYS A 130 2.02 17.48 -22.74
CA LYS A 130 1.46 17.94 -21.48
C LYS A 130 0.61 16.83 -20.87
N TYR A 131 0.86 16.55 -19.59
CA TYR A 131 0.06 15.57 -18.88
C TYR A 131 -1.42 16.03 -18.79
N PRO A 132 -2.38 15.19 -19.18
CA PRO A 132 -3.79 15.58 -19.19
C PRO A 132 -4.42 15.62 -17.79
N GLY A 133 -5.20 16.67 -17.53
CA GLY A 133 -5.92 16.84 -16.27
C GLY A 133 -5.01 17.23 -15.10
N HIS A 134 -5.62 17.39 -13.92
CA HIS A 134 -4.93 17.92 -12.74
C HIS A 134 -5.06 17.04 -11.49
N GLN A 135 -5.87 15.97 -11.51
CA GLN A 135 -6.26 15.25 -10.29
C GLN A 135 -5.19 14.25 -9.80
N HIS A 136 -4.51 13.56 -10.72
CA HIS A 136 -3.59 12.44 -10.44
C HIS A 136 -2.18 12.66 -11.02
N MET A 137 -1.74 13.91 -11.08
CA MET A 137 -0.47 14.30 -11.72
C MET A 137 0.78 13.84 -10.96
N GLY A 138 0.67 13.14 -9.83
CA GLY A 138 1.83 12.66 -9.08
C GLY A 138 2.76 11.82 -9.95
N GLU A 139 2.20 11.00 -10.85
CA GLU A 139 2.94 10.20 -11.82
C GLU A 139 3.72 11.04 -12.82
N TRP A 140 3.16 12.16 -13.29
CA TRP A 140 3.86 13.08 -14.17
C TRP A 140 4.99 13.82 -13.46
N TYR A 141 4.74 14.37 -12.28
CA TYR A 141 5.74 15.17 -11.57
C TYR A 141 6.94 14.33 -11.14
N LEU A 142 6.70 13.13 -10.59
CA LEU A 142 7.80 12.26 -10.17
C LEU A 142 8.63 11.79 -11.38
N PHE A 143 7.96 11.36 -12.45
CA PHE A 143 8.64 10.96 -13.69
C PHE A 143 9.42 12.12 -14.33
N SER A 144 8.80 13.30 -14.43
CA SER A 144 9.43 14.48 -15.02
C SER A 144 10.63 14.94 -14.21
N ASP A 145 10.55 14.92 -12.89
CA ASP A 145 11.66 15.29 -12.02
C ASP A 145 12.83 14.29 -12.14
N LEU A 146 12.57 12.98 -12.05
CA LEU A 146 13.59 11.94 -12.23
C LEU A 146 14.17 11.87 -13.65
N SER A 147 13.48 12.46 -14.64
CA SER A 147 13.96 12.53 -16.02
C SER A 147 14.88 13.72 -16.28
N ARG A 148 14.96 14.70 -15.38
CA ARG A 148 15.85 15.85 -15.52
C ARG A 148 17.30 15.48 -15.22
N PRO A 149 18.28 16.18 -15.83
CA PRO A 149 19.69 16.03 -15.46
C PRO A 149 19.90 16.28 -13.96
N GLU A 150 20.74 15.47 -13.31
CA GLU A 150 21.03 15.62 -11.87
C GLU A 150 21.60 17.00 -11.51
N ALA A 151 22.32 17.64 -12.43
CA ALA A 151 22.81 19.02 -12.26
C ALA A 151 21.68 20.04 -12.01
N ASP A 152 20.49 19.79 -12.55
CA ASP A 152 19.32 20.65 -12.39
C ASP A 152 18.47 20.29 -11.15
N ARG A 153 18.86 19.25 -10.41
CA ARG A 153 18.18 18.68 -9.24
C ARG A 153 18.99 18.86 -7.96
N SER A 154 19.79 19.93 -7.88
CA SER A 154 20.62 20.24 -6.72
C SER A 154 19.81 20.30 -5.42
N GLY A 155 20.26 19.57 -4.40
CA GLY A 155 19.57 19.48 -3.11
C GLY A 155 18.35 18.55 -3.10
N SER A 156 18.10 17.80 -4.18
CA SER A 156 17.06 16.77 -4.20
C SER A 156 17.31 15.71 -3.12
N PRO A 157 16.29 15.31 -2.34
CA PRO A 157 16.40 14.21 -1.39
C PRO A 157 16.52 12.84 -2.07
N VAL A 158 16.36 12.80 -3.40
CA VAL A 158 16.43 11.60 -4.24
C VAL A 158 17.43 11.85 -5.36
N VAL A 159 18.39 10.94 -5.53
CA VAL A 159 19.37 10.96 -6.63
C VAL A 159 19.05 9.83 -7.58
N ARG A 160 18.96 10.11 -8.89
CA ARG A 160 18.82 9.05 -9.88
C ARG A 160 20.17 8.40 -10.15
N VAL A 161 20.23 7.08 -10.02
CA VAL A 161 21.41 6.29 -10.40
C VAL A 161 21.21 5.61 -11.75
N SER A 162 22.31 5.44 -12.50
CA SER A 162 22.31 4.73 -13.78
C SER A 162 22.60 3.24 -13.63
N ASP A 163 23.28 2.83 -12.56
CA ASP A 163 23.54 1.43 -12.24
C ASP A 163 22.48 0.92 -11.24
N PRO A 164 21.67 -0.09 -11.59
CA PRO A 164 20.71 -0.66 -10.67
C PRO A 164 21.34 -1.32 -9.43
N GLU A 165 22.62 -1.71 -9.45
CA GLU A 165 23.31 -2.22 -8.24
C GLU A 165 23.56 -1.14 -7.18
N GLU A 166 23.56 0.14 -7.58
CA GLU A 166 23.70 1.27 -6.66
C GLU A 166 22.37 1.74 -6.08
N ALA A 167 21.25 1.14 -6.49
CA ALA A 167 19.91 1.60 -6.13
C ALA A 167 19.53 1.16 -4.71
N ASP A 168 18.99 2.09 -3.94
CA ASP A 168 18.27 1.81 -2.69
C ASP A 168 16.79 1.49 -2.98
N LEU A 169 16.22 2.10 -4.03
CA LEU A 169 14.85 1.89 -4.52
C LEU A 169 14.77 1.84 -6.05
N PHE A 170 13.75 1.18 -6.55
CA PHE A 170 13.44 1.07 -7.98
C PHE A 170 12.14 1.81 -8.30
N TYR A 171 12.20 2.90 -9.06
CA TYR A 171 11.00 3.58 -9.53
C TYR A 171 10.48 2.93 -10.83
N VAL A 172 9.18 2.60 -10.85
CA VAL A 172 8.48 2.05 -12.01
C VAL A 172 7.64 3.17 -12.65
N PRO A 173 8.10 3.79 -13.75
CA PRO A 173 7.39 4.90 -14.36
C PRO A 173 6.21 4.42 -15.21
N PHE A 174 5.04 4.22 -14.59
CA PHE A 174 3.78 3.96 -15.28
C PHE A 174 2.75 5.04 -14.95
N PHE A 175 2.16 5.64 -15.99
CA PHE A 175 1.05 6.59 -15.86
C PHE A 175 -0.27 5.85 -15.66
N SER A 176 -0.37 5.13 -14.55
CA SER A 176 -1.46 4.20 -14.24
C SER A 176 -2.81 4.88 -14.08
N SER A 177 -2.82 6.09 -13.51
CA SER A 177 -4.03 6.86 -13.29
C SER A 177 -4.54 7.41 -14.61
N LEU A 178 -3.63 7.89 -15.48
CA LEU A 178 -3.99 8.31 -16.83
C LEU A 178 -4.47 7.15 -17.70
N SER A 179 -3.80 6.00 -17.60
CA SER A 179 -4.11 4.76 -18.34
C SER A 179 -5.57 4.35 -18.16
N LEU A 180 -6.06 4.36 -16.92
CA LEU A 180 -7.45 4.06 -16.57
C LEU A 180 -8.46 4.97 -17.30
N ILE A 181 -8.10 6.23 -17.54
CA ILE A 181 -9.01 7.25 -18.08
C ILE A 181 -8.81 7.55 -19.57
N VAL A 182 -7.89 6.84 -20.26
CA VAL A 182 -7.60 7.07 -21.69
C VAL A 182 -8.87 7.09 -22.52
N ASN A 183 -9.71 6.06 -22.35
CA ASN A 183 -10.94 5.90 -23.13
C ASN A 183 -12.13 6.71 -22.59
N GLN A 184 -11.98 7.42 -21.47
CA GLN A 184 -13.04 8.31 -20.99
C GLN A 184 -13.14 9.52 -21.93
N GLY A 185 -14.36 9.99 -22.21
CA GLY A 185 -14.56 11.14 -23.12
C GLY A 185 -14.42 10.82 -24.62
N ARG A 186 -14.33 9.55 -25.01
CA ARG A 186 -14.39 9.14 -26.43
C ARG A 186 -15.76 9.45 -27.04
N PRO A 187 -15.82 9.80 -28.34
CA PRO A 187 -17.09 9.90 -29.06
C PRO A 187 -17.84 8.57 -29.05
N ALA A 188 -19.16 8.65 -28.86
CA ALA A 188 -20.04 7.49 -28.86
C ALA A 188 -19.93 6.69 -30.17
N GLY A 189 -19.88 5.35 -30.07
CA GLY A 189 -19.79 4.46 -31.23
C GLY A 189 -18.38 4.20 -31.76
N THR A 190 -17.33 4.74 -31.13
CA THR A 190 -15.93 4.44 -31.50
C THR A 190 -15.37 3.27 -30.69
N ALA A 191 -14.73 2.30 -31.35
CA ALA A 191 -14.07 1.18 -30.68
C ALA A 191 -12.82 1.68 -29.91
N PRO A 192 -12.54 1.16 -28.70
CA PRO A 192 -11.36 1.54 -27.94
C PRO A 192 -10.09 1.13 -28.69
N THR A 193 -9.11 2.04 -28.73
CA THR A 193 -7.78 1.82 -29.34
C THR A 193 -6.70 1.55 -28.31
N TYR A 194 -7.07 1.56 -27.03
CA TYR A 194 -6.21 1.38 -25.88
C TYR A 194 -6.95 0.50 -24.89
N VAL A 195 -6.29 -0.51 -24.33
CA VAL A 195 -6.90 -1.44 -23.37
C VAL A 195 -6.06 -1.41 -22.09
N ASP A 196 -6.54 -0.68 -21.08
CA ASP A 196 -5.83 -0.48 -19.82
C ASP A 196 -5.48 -1.80 -19.13
N GLU A 197 -6.40 -2.77 -19.09
CA GLU A 197 -6.16 -4.08 -18.49
C GLU A 197 -4.99 -4.83 -19.14
N GLU A 198 -4.85 -4.77 -20.47
CA GLU A 198 -3.74 -5.40 -21.19
C GLU A 198 -2.41 -4.72 -20.85
N ILE A 199 -2.39 -3.39 -20.82
CA ILE A 199 -1.19 -2.62 -20.45
C ILE A 199 -0.76 -2.94 -19.02
N GLN A 200 -1.69 -3.09 -18.09
CA GLN A 200 -1.38 -3.49 -16.71
C GLN A 200 -0.75 -4.90 -16.65
N GLU A 201 -1.29 -5.87 -17.37
CA GLU A 201 -0.76 -7.25 -17.42
C GLU A 201 0.63 -7.29 -18.07
N GLU A 202 0.84 -6.51 -19.14
CA GLU A 202 2.13 -6.38 -19.81
C GLU A 202 3.19 -5.76 -18.90
N LEU A 203 2.84 -4.73 -18.12
CA LEU A 203 3.75 -4.12 -17.14
C LEU A 203 4.23 -5.16 -16.13
N VAL A 204 3.31 -5.89 -15.51
CA VAL A 204 3.67 -6.85 -14.46
C VAL A 204 4.41 -8.04 -15.01
N THR A 205 4.06 -8.52 -16.20
CA THR A 205 4.82 -9.56 -16.91
C THR A 205 6.26 -9.11 -17.17
N TRP A 206 6.46 -7.85 -17.59
CA TRP A 206 7.78 -7.27 -17.76
C TRP A 206 8.56 -7.18 -16.44
N LEU A 207 7.91 -6.70 -15.36
CA LEU A 207 8.51 -6.57 -14.03
C LEU A 207 8.95 -7.92 -13.47
N GLU A 208 8.10 -8.94 -13.54
CA GLU A 208 8.42 -10.30 -13.07
C GLU A 208 9.58 -10.95 -13.84
N GLY A 209 9.85 -10.47 -15.06
CA GLY A 209 11.04 -10.84 -15.84
C GLY A 209 12.35 -10.24 -15.32
N GLN A 210 12.30 -9.13 -14.57
CA GLN A 210 13.48 -8.40 -14.11
C GLN A 210 14.16 -9.08 -12.92
N GLU A 211 15.50 -9.14 -12.94
CA GLU A 211 16.29 -9.69 -11.84
C GLU A 211 16.02 -8.99 -10.50
N TYR A 212 16.08 -7.65 -10.49
CA TYR A 212 15.89 -6.84 -9.29
C TYR A 212 14.49 -6.98 -8.70
N TRP A 213 13.46 -7.12 -9.53
CA TRP A 213 12.11 -7.43 -9.06
C TRP A 213 12.06 -8.79 -8.36
N ARG A 214 12.62 -9.84 -8.98
CA ARG A 214 12.60 -11.20 -8.42
C ARG A 214 13.40 -11.30 -7.12
N ARG A 215 14.56 -10.66 -7.05
CA ARG A 215 15.45 -10.63 -5.87
C ARG A 215 14.71 -10.23 -4.60
N ASN A 216 13.88 -9.20 -4.69
CA ASN A 216 13.18 -8.62 -3.54
C ASN A 216 11.66 -8.78 -3.60
N SER A 217 11.13 -9.54 -4.56
CA SER A 217 9.70 -9.72 -4.80
C SER A 217 8.93 -8.39 -4.89
N GLY A 218 9.55 -7.38 -5.50
CA GLY A 218 9.00 -6.05 -5.68
C GLY A 218 9.04 -5.13 -4.45
N ARG A 219 9.58 -5.53 -3.29
CA ARG A 219 9.47 -4.75 -2.03
C ARG A 219 10.20 -3.42 -2.03
N ASP A 220 11.22 -3.28 -2.86
CA ASP A 220 12.03 -2.08 -3.08
C ASP A 220 11.56 -1.28 -4.29
N HIS A 221 10.41 -1.64 -4.87
CA HIS A 221 9.82 -0.96 -6.02
C HIS A 221 8.80 0.07 -5.58
N VAL A 222 8.82 1.23 -6.22
CA VAL A 222 7.88 2.33 -6.02
C VAL A 222 6.98 2.44 -7.24
N ILE A 223 5.67 2.32 -7.05
CA ILE A 223 4.66 2.36 -8.12
C ILE A 223 3.58 3.39 -7.74
N ILE A 224 3.24 4.28 -8.66
CA ILE A 224 2.13 5.22 -8.46
C ILE A 224 0.81 4.57 -8.89
N ALA A 225 -0.19 4.65 -8.02
CA ALA A 225 -1.57 4.19 -8.23
C ALA A 225 -2.52 5.22 -7.60
N GLN A 226 -2.42 6.47 -8.07
CA GLN A 226 -3.09 7.60 -7.41
C GLN A 226 -4.60 7.63 -7.69
N ASP A 227 -5.08 7.23 -8.87
CA ASP A 227 -6.51 6.95 -9.03
C ASP A 227 -6.89 5.73 -8.18
N PRO A 228 -7.95 5.79 -7.36
CA PRO A 228 -8.38 4.66 -6.54
C PRO A 228 -8.64 3.34 -7.28
N ASN A 229 -8.87 3.38 -8.61
CA ASN A 229 -9.04 2.20 -9.45
C ASN A 229 -7.85 1.95 -10.38
N ALA A 230 -6.78 2.75 -10.32
CA ALA A 230 -5.57 2.45 -11.07
C ALA A 230 -5.00 1.09 -10.66
N LEU A 231 -4.47 0.34 -11.63
CA LEU A 231 -3.83 -0.97 -11.40
C LEU A 231 -4.74 -2.07 -10.82
N TYR A 232 -6.07 -1.90 -10.83
CA TYR A 232 -7.00 -2.85 -10.21
C TYR A 232 -6.86 -4.29 -10.74
N ARG A 233 -6.48 -4.45 -12.01
CA ARG A 233 -6.37 -5.77 -12.65
C ARG A 233 -5.21 -6.58 -12.08
N VAL A 234 -4.13 -5.90 -11.69
CA VAL A 234 -2.85 -6.52 -11.31
C VAL A 234 -2.42 -6.20 -9.88
N ILE A 235 -3.24 -5.48 -9.12
CA ILE A 235 -2.91 -5.00 -7.77
C ILE A 235 -2.39 -6.11 -6.83
N ASP A 236 -2.94 -7.32 -6.92
CA ASP A 236 -2.53 -8.45 -6.08
C ASP A 236 -1.12 -8.96 -6.40
N ARG A 237 -0.64 -8.75 -7.63
CA ARG A 237 0.72 -9.13 -8.07
C ARG A 237 1.76 -8.08 -7.68
N ILE A 238 1.36 -6.81 -7.59
CA ILE A 238 2.27 -5.70 -7.25
C ILE A 238 2.18 -5.26 -5.78
N ARG A 239 1.28 -5.84 -4.98
CA ARG A 239 1.01 -5.44 -3.58
C ARG A 239 2.22 -5.38 -2.65
N ASN A 240 3.33 -6.04 -2.98
CA ASN A 240 4.55 -6.02 -2.18
C ASN A 240 5.34 -4.70 -2.34
N ALA A 241 5.14 -4.00 -3.45
CA ALA A 241 5.77 -2.72 -3.73
C ALA A 241 5.28 -1.62 -2.78
N VAL A 242 6.06 -0.55 -2.69
CA VAL A 242 5.65 0.73 -2.11
C VAL A 242 4.71 1.40 -3.09
N LEU A 243 3.42 1.43 -2.76
CA LEU A 243 2.40 2.06 -3.57
C LEU A 243 2.21 3.52 -3.13
N LEU A 244 2.20 4.42 -4.11
CA LEU A 244 1.81 5.81 -3.90
C LEU A 244 0.34 5.97 -4.32
N VAL A 245 -0.56 5.99 -3.33
CA VAL A 245 -2.01 5.85 -3.49
C VAL A 245 -2.75 7.12 -3.08
N SER A 246 -4.02 7.30 -3.43
CA SER A 246 -4.81 8.43 -2.91
C SER A 246 -5.40 8.22 -1.52
N ASP A 247 -5.79 6.98 -1.22
CA ASP A 247 -6.41 6.54 0.02
C ASP A 247 -6.40 5.01 0.07
N PHE A 248 -6.84 4.44 1.18
CA PHE A 248 -6.96 2.98 1.37
C PHE A 248 -8.40 2.48 1.23
N GLY A 249 -9.33 3.30 0.73
CA GLY A 249 -10.76 2.98 0.71
C GLY A 249 -11.16 1.89 -0.28
N ARG A 250 -10.39 1.70 -1.35
CA ARG A 250 -10.63 0.66 -2.37
C ARG A 250 -9.65 -0.52 -2.32
N LEU A 251 -8.67 -0.45 -1.43
CA LEU A 251 -7.63 -1.47 -1.31
C LEU A 251 -7.93 -2.35 -0.10
N ARG A 252 -7.82 -3.66 -0.27
CA ARG A 252 -7.94 -4.60 0.85
C ARG A 252 -6.71 -4.48 1.78
N PRO A 253 -6.81 -4.87 3.06
CA PRO A 253 -5.70 -4.80 4.00
C PRO A 253 -4.42 -5.54 3.54
N GLU A 254 -4.56 -6.56 2.69
CA GLU A 254 -3.43 -7.32 2.14
C GLU A 254 -2.83 -6.65 0.89
N GLN A 255 -3.54 -5.72 0.26
CA GLN A 255 -3.12 -5.03 -0.96
C GLN A 255 -2.31 -3.78 -0.65
N ALA A 256 -2.68 -3.07 0.42
CA ALA A 256 -1.99 -1.87 0.83
C ALA A 256 -2.06 -1.64 2.35
N SER A 257 -1.05 -1.00 2.91
CA SER A 257 -0.93 -0.73 4.34
C SER A 257 -0.18 0.57 4.63
N LEU A 258 -0.52 1.21 5.75
CA LEU A 258 0.17 2.40 6.27
C LEU A 258 1.65 2.18 6.64
N VAL A 259 2.11 0.92 6.66
CA VAL A 259 3.49 0.58 7.00
C VAL A 259 4.44 0.86 5.84
N LYS A 260 3.99 0.61 4.60
CA LYS A 260 4.82 0.71 3.40
C LYS A 260 4.31 1.70 2.37
N ASP A 261 3.00 1.95 2.31
CA ASP A 261 2.37 2.74 1.25
C ASP A 261 2.17 4.19 1.70
N ILE A 262 2.24 5.10 0.73
CA ILE A 262 2.21 6.54 0.96
C ILE A 262 0.96 7.12 0.31
N ILE A 263 0.23 7.94 1.07
CA ILE A 263 -0.89 8.69 0.51
C ILE A 263 -0.38 9.96 -0.18
N LEU A 264 -0.61 10.04 -1.49
CA LEU A 264 -0.47 11.27 -2.26
C LEU A 264 -1.76 12.06 -2.19
N PRO A 265 -1.72 13.34 -1.77
CA PRO A 265 -2.92 14.12 -1.68
C PRO A 265 -3.48 14.47 -3.05
N TYR A 266 -4.81 14.60 -3.12
CA TYR A 266 -5.47 15.21 -4.27
C TYR A 266 -5.18 16.71 -4.31
N SER A 267 -4.28 17.13 -5.19
CA SER A 267 -3.90 18.55 -5.38
C SER A 267 -5.13 19.46 -5.51
N HIS A 268 -6.13 19.03 -6.30
CA HIS A 268 -7.36 19.76 -6.55
C HIS A 268 -8.36 19.80 -5.37
N ARG A 269 -8.12 19.01 -4.32
CA ARG A 269 -8.92 19.02 -3.08
C ARG A 269 -8.23 19.80 -1.97
N ILE A 270 -6.99 20.22 -2.18
CA ILE A 270 -6.26 21.09 -1.28
C ILE A 270 -6.44 22.52 -1.77
N ASN A 271 -7.00 23.37 -0.91
CA ASN A 271 -7.00 24.81 -1.19
C ASN A 271 -5.56 25.31 -1.17
N THR A 272 -5.14 25.99 -2.24
CA THR A 272 -3.89 26.74 -2.23
C THR A 272 -3.96 27.74 -1.09
N TYR A 273 -2.92 27.76 -0.24
CA TYR A 273 -2.84 28.73 0.83
C TYR A 273 -2.57 30.11 0.22
N ASN A 274 -3.60 30.96 0.18
CA ASN A 274 -3.53 32.34 -0.32
C ASN A 274 -3.20 33.37 0.78
N GLY A 275 -2.72 32.91 1.92
CA GLY A 275 -2.52 33.79 3.08
C GLY A 275 -1.28 34.68 2.97
N ASP A 276 -1.24 35.68 3.84
CA ASP A 276 -0.26 36.78 3.88
C ASP A 276 1.17 36.34 4.25
N VAL A 277 1.34 35.08 4.67
CA VAL A 277 2.59 34.56 5.21
C VAL A 277 3.39 33.86 4.11
N GLY A 278 4.29 34.60 3.46
CA GLY A 278 5.16 34.10 2.39
C GLY A 278 5.95 32.84 2.77
N VAL A 279 5.99 31.89 1.84
CA VAL A 279 6.77 30.64 1.97
C VAL A 279 8.25 30.84 1.65
N GLU A 280 8.60 31.94 0.96
CA GLU A 280 9.94 32.29 0.46
C GLU A 280 11.07 32.22 1.51
N LYS A 281 10.75 32.50 2.79
CA LYS A 281 11.73 32.54 3.89
C LYS A 281 11.67 31.32 4.81
N ARG A 282 10.80 30.35 4.54
CA ARG A 282 10.63 29.16 5.39
C ARG A 282 11.65 28.11 4.99
N LYS A 283 12.53 27.75 5.93
CA LYS A 283 13.54 26.70 5.74
C LYS A 283 13.01 25.29 6.04
N THR A 284 11.80 25.20 6.60
CA THR A 284 11.26 23.95 7.14
C THR A 284 9.84 23.74 6.63
N LEU A 285 9.62 22.62 5.93
CA LEU A 285 8.30 22.12 5.57
C LEU A 285 7.86 21.10 6.62
N LEU A 286 6.73 21.33 7.27
CA LEU A 286 6.12 20.39 8.20
C LEU A 286 5.02 19.61 7.47
N PHE A 287 5.18 18.29 7.37
CA PHE A 287 4.13 17.40 6.88
C PHE A 287 3.36 16.85 8.08
N PHE A 288 2.04 17.01 8.08
CA PHE A 288 1.19 16.41 9.10
C PHE A 288 0.55 15.16 8.50
N MET A 289 0.67 14.05 9.22
CA MET A 289 -0.04 12.83 8.86
C MET A 289 -1.54 13.10 8.99
N GLY A 290 -2.25 13.03 7.86
CA GLY A 290 -3.70 13.29 7.81
C GLY A 290 -4.49 12.30 8.69
N ASN A 291 -5.68 12.72 9.11
CA ASN A 291 -6.55 11.88 9.94
C ASN A 291 -6.99 10.64 9.16
N ARG A 292 -7.06 9.47 9.81
CA ARG A 292 -7.35 8.17 9.16
C ARG A 292 -8.77 8.04 8.60
N PHE A 293 -9.65 8.96 8.97
CA PHE A 293 -11.06 8.90 8.66
C PHE A 293 -11.44 10.01 7.67
N ARG A 294 -12.15 9.63 6.62
CA ARG A 294 -12.79 10.57 5.69
C ARG A 294 -13.85 11.33 6.49
N LYS A 295 -13.83 12.66 6.44
CA LYS A 295 -14.94 13.47 6.94
C LYS A 295 -16.20 13.06 6.18
N GLU A 296 -17.24 12.67 6.91
CA GLU A 296 -18.60 12.48 6.39
C GLU A 296 -19.17 13.79 5.83
#